data_AF-A0A3D4U318-F1
#
_entry.id   AF-A0A3D4U318-F1
#
_cell.length_a   1.000
_cell.length_b   1.000
_cell.length_c   1.000
_cell.angle_alpha   90.00
_cell.angle_beta   90.00
_cell.angle_gamma   90.00
#
_symmetry.space_group_name_H-M   'P 1'
#
loop_
_entity.id
_entity.type
_entity.pdbx_description
1 polymer ?
#
loop_
_entity_poly.entity_id
_entity_poly.type
_entity_poly.pdbx_seq_one_letter_code
_entity_poly.pdbx_strand_id
1 'polypeptide(L)'
;GSNPIILTLPPLEPNRFFTWVSKGINGDNILNWLGDVDMIYRWQEMYNIEVMKLAATMDVPMIDIRSAFLTKNHYQDLICADGIHPTNEGYNLIYQTISEQYPN
;
A
#
# COMPACT_ATOMS: atom_id res chain seq x y z
N GLY A 1 -21.89 -8.13 18.55
CA GLY A 1 -20.51 -8.23 18.06
C GLY A 1 -20.27 -7.14 17.04
N SER A 2 -19.02 -6.84 16.70
CA SER A 2 -18.66 -5.97 15.58
C SER A 2 -18.61 -6.77 14.27
N ASN A 3 -18.84 -6.08 13.14
CA ASN A 3 -18.67 -6.64 11.79
C ASN A 3 -17.39 -6.04 11.17
N PRO A 4 -16.26 -6.77 11.17
CA PRO A 4 -15.02 -6.26 10.59
C PRO A 4 -15.11 -6.17 9.06
N ILE A 5 -14.32 -5.26 8.50
CA ILE A 5 -14.07 -5.13 7.06
C ILE A 5 -12.55 -5.08 6.87
N ILE A 6 -12.04 -5.73 5.84
CA ILE A 6 -10.63 -5.70 5.46
C ILE A 6 -10.43 -4.70 4.33
N LEU A 7 -9.35 -3.92 4.38
CA LEU A 7 -8.89 -3.13 3.25
C LEU A 7 -7.68 -3.82 2.64
N THR A 8 -7.59 -3.86 1.30
CA THR A 8 -6.30 -4.07 0.64
C THR A 8 -5.32 -2.96 1.04
N LEU A 9 -4.03 -3.16 0.87
CA LEU A 9 -3.04 -2.13 1.18
C LEU A 9 -2.86 -1.13 0.02
N PRO A 10 -2.71 0.18 0.29
CA PRO A 10 -2.28 1.12 -0.74
C PRO A 10 -0.92 0.68 -1.31
N PRO A 11 -0.63 0.91 -2.60
CA PRO A 11 0.72 0.69 -3.12
C PRO A 11 1.71 1.62 -2.42
N LEU A 12 2.98 1.21 -2.37
CA LEU A 12 4.08 2.06 -1.90
C LEU A 12 4.97 2.47 -3.07
N GLU A 13 5.76 3.51 -2.89
CA GLU A 13 6.81 3.91 -3.83
C GLU A 13 8.18 3.44 -3.29
N PRO A 14 8.79 2.40 -3.88
CA PRO A 14 9.94 1.72 -3.30
C PRO A 14 11.19 2.61 -3.20
N ASN A 15 11.40 3.55 -4.14
CA ASN A 15 12.59 4.39 -4.16
C ASN A 15 12.58 5.45 -3.05
N ARG A 16 11.44 6.13 -2.87
CA ARG A 16 11.19 7.08 -1.78
C ARG A 16 11.29 6.39 -0.44
N PHE A 17 10.70 5.19 -0.30
CA PHE A 17 10.78 4.45 0.95
C PHE A 17 12.21 4.01 1.25
N PHE A 18 12.93 3.45 0.28
CA PHE A 18 14.35 3.11 0.44
C PHE A 18 15.18 4.33 0.88
N THR A 19 15.02 5.45 0.18
CA THR A 19 15.69 6.71 0.51
C THR A 19 15.32 7.21 1.91
N TRP A 20 14.08 6.99 2.34
CA TRP A 20 13.61 7.39 3.66
C TRP A 20 14.24 6.53 4.77
N VAL A 21 14.21 5.21 4.63
CA VAL A 21 14.68 4.28 5.68
C VAL A 21 16.20 4.12 5.73
N SER A 22 16.89 4.41 4.63
CA SER A 22 18.36 4.33 4.59
C SER A 22 19.05 5.55 5.22
N LYS A 23 18.30 6.56 5.69
CA LYS A 23 18.87 7.78 6.28
C LYS A 23 19.71 7.46 7.51
N GLY A 24 20.96 7.93 7.51
CA GLY A 24 21.88 7.76 8.64
C GLY A 24 22.56 6.39 8.71
N ILE A 25 22.34 5.50 7.73
CA ILE A 25 22.99 4.20 7.61
C ILE A 25 23.50 3.98 6.19
N ASN A 26 24.27 2.90 5.98
CA ASN A 26 24.83 2.59 4.67
C ASN A 26 23.76 2.00 3.75
N GLY A 27 23.23 2.82 2.82
CA GLY A 27 22.23 2.40 1.84
C GLY A 27 22.72 1.28 0.92
N ASP A 28 23.99 1.30 0.50
CA ASP A 28 24.55 0.26 -0.39
C ASP A 28 24.49 -1.12 0.26
N ASN A 29 24.75 -1.22 1.57
CA ASN A 29 24.62 -2.47 2.30
C ASN A 29 23.17 -2.97 2.35
N ILE A 30 22.20 -2.06 2.50
CA ILE A 30 20.77 -2.42 2.48
C ILE A 30 20.38 -2.88 1.08
N LEU A 31 20.81 -2.16 0.04
CA LEU A 31 20.51 -2.52 -1.34
C LEU A 31 21.14 -3.87 -1.73
N ASN A 32 22.38 -4.12 -1.30
CA ASN A 32 23.04 -5.41 -1.48
C ASN A 32 22.28 -6.55 -0.78
N TRP A 33 21.72 -6.30 0.41
CA TRP A 33 20.87 -7.27 1.11
C TRP A 33 19.50 -7.48 0.44
N LEU A 34 18.86 -6.40 -0.02
CA LEU A 34 17.60 -6.45 -0.77
C LEU A 34 17.76 -7.11 -2.13
N GLY A 35 18.95 -6.99 -2.74
CA GLY A 35 19.27 -7.33 -4.12
C GLY A 35 18.75 -6.30 -5.13
N ASP A 36 17.56 -5.77 -4.91
CA ASP A 36 16.87 -4.83 -5.79
C ASP A 36 15.87 -4.00 -4.98
N VAL A 37 15.79 -2.69 -5.25
CA VAL A 37 14.88 -1.78 -4.55
C VAL A 37 13.42 -2.17 -4.76
N ASP A 38 13.07 -2.73 -5.92
CA ASP A 38 11.71 -3.20 -6.22
C ASP A 38 11.31 -4.42 -5.39
N MET A 39 12.26 -5.06 -4.68
CA MET A 39 11.96 -6.08 -3.68
C MET A 39 11.02 -5.54 -2.59
N ILE A 40 11.13 -4.26 -2.23
CA ILE A 40 10.25 -3.59 -1.27
C ILE A 40 8.79 -3.63 -1.76
N TYR A 41 8.55 -3.26 -3.03
CA TYR A 41 7.21 -3.28 -3.61
C TYR A 41 6.68 -4.72 -3.70
N ARG A 42 7.50 -5.66 -4.16
CA ARG A 42 7.12 -7.08 -4.29
C ARG A 42 6.73 -7.70 -2.95
N TRP A 43 7.45 -7.42 -1.87
CA TRP A 43 7.06 -7.89 -0.54
C TRP A 43 5.71 -7.35 -0.10
N GLN A 44 5.46 -6.07 -0.33
CA GLN A 44 4.20 -5.45 0.04
C GLN A 44 3.03 -5.99 -0.82
N GLU A 45 3.26 -6.26 -2.10
CA GLU A 45 2.30 -6.91 -2.98
C GLU A 45 1.98 -8.34 -2.52
N MET A 46 3.00 -9.14 -2.19
CA MET A 46 2.79 -10.49 -1.64
C MET A 46 2.00 -10.45 -0.34
N TYR A 47 2.28 -9.51 0.56
CA TYR A 47 1.52 -9.36 1.79
C TYR A 47 0.07 -8.93 1.52
N ASN A 48 -0.16 -8.02 0.56
CA ASN A 48 -1.52 -7.66 0.13
C ASN A 48 -2.28 -8.88 -0.40
N ILE A 49 -1.63 -9.77 -1.16
CA ILE A 49 -2.22 -11.04 -1.61
C ILE A 49 -2.66 -11.92 -0.44
N GLU A 50 -1.84 -12.05 0.61
CA GLU A 50 -2.21 -12.82 1.79
C GLU A 50 -3.37 -12.20 2.57
N VAL A 51 -3.45 -10.86 2.65
CA VAL A 51 -4.62 -10.15 3.22
C VAL A 51 -5.90 -10.47 2.45
N MET A 52 -5.86 -10.46 1.11
CA MET A 52 -7.01 -10.81 0.28
C MET A 52 -7.44 -12.28 0.48
N LYS A 53 -6.47 -13.21 0.52
CA LYS A 53 -6.73 -14.64 0.78
C LYS A 53 -7.36 -14.86 2.15
N LEU A 54 -6.88 -14.16 3.17
CA LEU A 54 -7.42 -14.24 4.53
C LEU A 54 -8.87 -13.76 4.57
N ALA A 55 -9.17 -12.62 3.98
CA ALA A 55 -10.54 -12.08 3.91
C ALA A 55 -11.50 -13.08 3.22
N ALA A 56 -11.08 -13.66 2.10
CA ALA A 56 -11.86 -14.67 1.39
C ALA A 56 -12.05 -15.97 2.22
N THR A 57 -11.00 -16.42 2.91
CA THR A 57 -11.06 -17.65 3.73
C THR A 57 -11.98 -17.49 4.94
N MET A 58 -12.03 -16.29 5.51
CA MET A 58 -12.83 -15.97 6.69
C MET A 58 -14.23 -15.43 6.37
N ASP A 59 -14.60 -15.32 5.09
CA ASP A 59 -15.85 -14.70 4.64
C ASP A 59 -16.04 -13.28 5.21
N VAL A 60 -14.95 -12.49 5.24
CA VAL A 60 -14.95 -11.10 5.73
C VAL A 60 -15.04 -10.15 4.53
N PRO A 61 -15.96 -9.17 4.54
CA PRO A 61 -16.04 -8.17 3.49
C PRO A 61 -14.71 -7.46 3.29
N MET A 62 -14.37 -7.20 2.03
CA MET A 62 -13.12 -6.55 1.64
C MET A 62 -13.41 -5.36 0.73
N ILE A 63 -12.70 -4.24 0.95
CA ILE A 63 -12.71 -3.07 0.08
C ILE A 63 -11.34 -2.97 -0.60
N ASP A 64 -11.34 -2.98 -1.93
CA ASP A 64 -10.12 -2.86 -2.73
C ASP A 64 -9.75 -1.38 -2.94
N ILE A 65 -8.94 -0.85 -2.02
CA ILE A 65 -8.33 0.47 -2.16
C ILE A 65 -7.05 0.46 -3.01
N ARG A 66 -6.40 -0.69 -3.20
CA ARG A 66 -5.15 -0.77 -3.97
C ARG A 66 -5.41 -0.45 -5.44
N SER A 67 -6.43 -1.05 -6.02
CA SER A 67 -6.83 -0.81 -7.41
C SER A 67 -7.23 0.64 -7.65
N ALA A 68 -7.84 1.31 -6.66
CA ALA A 68 -8.16 2.74 -6.75
C ALA A 68 -6.90 3.60 -6.97
N PHE A 69 -5.78 3.28 -6.33
CA PHE A 69 -4.49 3.95 -6.58
C PHE A 69 -3.92 3.53 -7.93
N LEU A 70 -3.82 2.23 -8.20
CA LEU A 70 -3.11 1.71 -9.39
C LEU A 70 -3.79 2.05 -10.73
N THR A 71 -5.08 2.40 -10.71
CA THR A 71 -5.80 2.92 -11.89
C THR A 71 -5.44 4.37 -12.23
N LYS A 72 -4.69 5.07 -11.37
CA LYS A 72 -4.15 6.40 -11.66
C LYS A 72 -2.80 6.27 -12.37
N ASN A 73 -2.65 6.94 -13.51
CA ASN A 73 -1.40 6.93 -14.30
C ASN A 73 -0.16 7.30 -13.47
N HIS A 74 -0.31 8.24 -12.52
CA HIS A 74 0.75 8.67 -11.60
C HIS A 74 0.31 8.47 -10.15
N TYR A 75 0.06 7.23 -9.75
CA TYR A 75 -0.35 6.92 -8.37
C TYR A 75 0.66 7.41 -7.32
N GLN A 76 1.94 7.59 -7.69
CA GLN A 76 3.00 8.09 -6.84
C GLN A 76 2.75 9.52 -6.34
N ASP A 77 1.93 10.31 -7.03
CA ASP A 77 1.52 11.65 -6.59
C ASP A 77 0.58 11.59 -5.38
N LEU A 78 -0.06 10.43 -5.18
CA LEU A 78 -0.92 10.15 -4.03
C LEU A 78 -0.16 9.60 -2.82
N ILE A 79 1.17 9.46 -2.93
CA ILE A 79 2.06 8.94 -1.89
C ILE A 79 3.03 10.04 -1.45
N CYS A 80 3.22 10.19 -0.14
CA CYS A 80 4.13 11.16 0.46
C CYS A 80 5.60 10.87 0.11
N ALA A 81 6.48 11.82 0.47
CA ALA A 81 7.92 11.73 0.23
C ALA A 81 8.62 10.58 0.99
N ASP A 82 7.96 9.98 2.00
CA ASP A 82 8.46 8.79 2.68
C ASP A 82 8.17 7.49 1.94
N GLY A 83 7.40 7.54 0.86
CA GLY A 83 7.10 6.39 0.01
C GLY A 83 6.04 5.42 0.53
N ILE A 84 5.46 5.64 1.72
CA ILE A 84 4.47 4.71 2.31
C ILE A 84 3.17 5.37 2.77
N HIS A 85 3.20 6.64 3.19
CA HIS A 85 1.99 7.30 3.64
C HIS A 85 1.25 7.94 2.47
N PRO A 86 -0.08 7.83 2.37
CA PRO A 86 -0.85 8.61 1.41
C PRO A 86 -0.69 10.12 1.65
N THR A 87 -0.78 10.92 0.58
CA THR A 87 -0.97 12.37 0.68
C THR A 87 -2.41 12.68 1.10
N ASN A 88 -2.75 13.96 1.29
CA ASN A 88 -4.15 14.37 1.50
C ASN A 88 -5.07 13.89 0.36
N GLU A 89 -4.59 13.95 -0.89
CA GLU A 89 -5.32 13.44 -2.04
C GLU A 89 -5.42 11.92 -2.03
N GLY A 90 -4.36 11.22 -1.61
CA GLY A 90 -4.39 9.78 -1.38
C GLY A 90 -5.39 9.35 -0.32
N TYR A 91 -5.47 10.07 0.81
CA TYR A 91 -6.49 9.83 1.84
C TYR A 91 -7.91 10.13 1.34
N ASN A 92 -8.09 11.19 0.54
CA ASN A 92 -9.38 11.47 -0.09
C ASN A 92 -9.82 10.35 -1.04
N LEU A 93 -8.89 9.77 -1.80
CA LEU A 93 -9.17 8.63 -2.66
C LEU A 93 -9.59 7.39 -1.85
N ILE A 94 -8.92 7.11 -0.73
CA ILE A 94 -9.31 6.03 0.19
C ILE A 94 -10.72 6.26 0.70
N TYR A 95 -11.02 7.47 1.18
CA TYR A 95 -12.34 7.83 1.69
C TYR A 95 -13.44 7.65 0.63
N GLN A 96 -13.21 8.13 -0.60
CA GLN A 96 -14.14 7.95 -1.72
C GLN A 96 -14.39 6.47 -2.02
N THR A 97 -13.32 5.68 -2.10
CA THR A 97 -13.39 4.24 -2.38
C THR A 97 -14.22 3.50 -1.32
N ILE A 98 -14.01 3.81 -0.04
CA ILE A 98 -14.79 3.24 1.06
C ILE A 98 -16.26 3.65 0.96
N SER A 99 -16.53 4.94 0.70
CA SER A 99 -17.90 5.47 0.63
C SER A 99 -18.70 4.87 -0.53
N GLU A 100 -18.05 4.55 -1.65
CA GLU A 100 -18.68 3.94 -2.83
C GLU A 100 -18.96 2.45 -2.64
N GLN A 101 -18.05 1.71 -2.01
CA GLN A 101 -18.19 0.25 -1.81
C GLN A 101 -18.96 -0.12 -0.55
N TYR A 102 -19.09 0.83 0.39
CA TYR A 102 -19.82 0.65 1.64
C TYR A 102 -20.72 1.85 1.93
N PRO A 103 -21.77 2.08 1.11
CA PRO A 103 -22.74 3.12 1.35
C PRO A 103 -23.53 2.81 2.64
N ASN A 104 -23.72 3.83 3.48
CA ASN A 104 -24.58 3.76 4.68
C ASN A 104 -26.02 3.37 4.33
#